data_AF-A0A6L7S5D4-F1
#
_entry.id   AF-A0A6L7S5D4-F1
#
_cell.length_a   1.000
_cell.length_b   1.000
_cell.length_c   1.000
_cell.angle_alpha   90.00
_cell.angle_beta   90.00
_cell.angle_gamma   90.00
#
_symmetry.space_group_name_H-M   'P 1'
#
loop_
_entity.id
_entity.type
_entity.pdbx_description
1 polymer ?
#
loop_
_entity_poly.entity_id
_entity_poly.type
_entity_poly.pdbx_seq_one_letter_code
_entity_poly.pdbx_strand_id
1 'polypeptide(L)'
;MARRKIIIDTDPGQDDAVAILLALASPEELEVLGVTAVAGNVPLPLTQRNARIVCELAGHADIPVFAGSDRPLSRPLVTAEHVHGKTGLDGPTLPDPEMPLQKGHAVDFIVDTLRKEPAGTVTLVPIGPLTNVA
;
A
#
# COMPACT_ATOMS: atom_id res chain seq x y z
N MET A 1 9.87 24.00 -0.37
CA MET A 1 8.46 23.91 -0.83
C MET A 1 7.68 23.10 0.20
N ALA A 2 6.35 23.18 0.25
CA ALA A 2 5.58 22.28 1.11
C ALA A 2 5.71 20.83 0.60
N ARG A 3 5.80 19.85 1.51
CA ARG A 3 5.86 18.43 1.15
C ARG A 3 4.59 18.01 0.42
N ARG A 4 4.71 17.16 -0.59
CA ARG A 4 3.57 16.61 -1.33
C ARG A 4 2.94 15.50 -0.51
N LYS A 5 1.66 15.66 -0.15
CA LYS A 5 0.90 14.63 0.54
C LYS A 5 0.52 13.53 -0.43
N ILE A 6 0.82 12.28 -0.09
CA ILE A 6 0.52 11.13 -0.95
C ILE A 6 -0.20 10.03 -0.19
N ILE A 7 -1.05 9.29 -0.90
CA ILE A 7 -1.56 7.98 -0.49
C ILE A 7 -1.07 6.97 -1.53
N ILE A 8 -0.42 5.91 -1.07
CA ILE A 8 0.08 4.84 -1.94
C ILE A 8 -0.95 3.70 -1.94
N ASP A 9 -1.49 3.36 -3.11
CA ASP A 9 -2.38 2.21 -3.30
C ASP A 9 -1.66 1.11 -4.06
N THR A 10 -1.47 -0.06 -3.45
CA THR A 10 -0.44 -1.02 -3.87
C THR A 10 -0.83 -2.46 -3.56
N ASP A 11 -0.24 -3.40 -4.27
CA ASP A 11 -0.36 -4.85 -4.07
C ASP A 11 1.03 -5.48 -3.86
N PRO A 12 1.72 -5.20 -2.73
CA PRO A 12 3.18 -5.22 -2.72
C PRO A 12 3.82 -6.51 -3.22
N GLY A 13 4.39 -6.40 -4.43
CA GLY A 13 5.49 -7.20 -4.94
C GLY A 13 6.84 -6.56 -4.60
N GLN A 14 7.91 -7.10 -5.18
CA GLN A 14 9.28 -6.62 -4.95
C GLN A 14 9.50 -5.17 -5.42
N ASP A 15 8.91 -4.78 -6.55
CA ASP A 15 8.99 -3.44 -7.11
C ASP A 15 8.16 -2.42 -6.33
N ASP A 16 6.94 -2.77 -5.90
CA ASP A 16 6.15 -1.96 -4.97
C ASP A 16 6.88 -1.70 -3.66
N ALA A 17 7.54 -2.73 -3.10
CA ALA A 17 8.31 -2.57 -1.87
C ALA A 17 9.41 -1.52 -2.04
N VAL A 18 10.11 -1.51 -3.19
CA VAL A 18 11.09 -0.48 -3.51
C VAL A 18 10.44 0.89 -3.66
N ALA A 19 9.25 0.99 -4.26
CA ALA A 19 8.52 2.25 -4.40
C ALA A 19 8.10 2.83 -3.02
N ILE A 20 7.61 1.99 -2.11
CA ILE A 20 7.29 2.39 -0.73
C ILE A 20 8.56 2.86 -0.02
N LEU A 21 9.65 2.08 -0.07
CA LEU A 21 10.93 2.45 0.55
C LEU A 21 11.46 3.79 0.02
N LEU A 22 11.37 4.02 -1.29
CA LEU A 22 11.78 5.28 -1.91
C LEU A 22 10.94 6.45 -1.40
N ALA A 23 9.62 6.28 -1.31
CA ALA A 23 8.72 7.30 -0.82
C ALA A 23 9.03 7.69 0.63
N LEU A 24 9.26 6.69 1.48
CA LEU A 24 9.59 6.86 2.89
C LEU A 24 10.98 7.46 3.11
N ALA A 25 11.94 7.11 2.27
CA ALA A 25 13.29 7.67 2.30
C ALA A 25 13.38 9.11 1.74
N SER A 26 12.27 9.70 1.29
CA SER A 26 12.20 11.05 0.71
C SER A 26 11.37 12.05 1.55
N PRO A 27 11.61 12.18 2.87
CA PRO A 27 10.75 12.95 3.77
C PRO A 27 10.79 14.47 3.53
N GLU A 28 11.80 14.97 2.81
CA GLU A 28 11.90 16.39 2.42
C GLU A 28 10.92 16.75 1.28
N GLU A 29 10.50 15.76 0.50
CA GLU A 29 9.63 15.96 -0.67
C GLU A 29 8.22 15.39 -0.46
N LEU A 30 8.09 14.31 0.30
CA LEU A 30 6.86 13.53 0.41
C LEU A 30 6.39 13.43 1.86
N GLU A 31 5.08 13.47 2.02
CA GLU A 31 4.37 13.15 3.25
C GLU A 31 3.41 11.99 2.94
N VAL A 32 3.81 10.78 3.32
CA VAL A 32 2.98 9.58 3.13
C VAL A 32 1.88 9.58 4.20
N LEU A 33 0.65 9.86 3.78
CA LEU A 33 -0.51 9.90 4.68
C LEU A 33 -0.96 8.49 5.10
N GLY A 34 -0.72 7.51 4.25
CA GLY A 34 -1.06 6.10 4.49
C GLY A 34 -0.80 5.23 3.27
N VAL A 35 -0.84 3.93 3.50
CA VAL A 35 -0.71 2.89 2.45
C VAL A 35 -1.99 2.07 2.42
N THR A 36 -2.55 1.87 1.24
CA THR A 36 -3.70 1.01 1.00
C THR A 36 -3.30 -0.21 0.20
N ALA A 37 -3.73 -1.39 0.67
CA ALA A 37 -3.46 -2.66 0.01
C ALA A 37 -4.63 -3.08 -0.88
N VAL A 38 -4.34 -3.61 -2.06
CA VAL A 38 -5.31 -4.24 -2.96
C VAL A 38 -4.84 -5.66 -3.32
N ALA A 39 -5.76 -6.55 -3.72
CA ALA A 39 -5.38 -7.83 -4.31
C ALA A 39 -4.87 -7.65 -5.74
N GLY A 40 -3.75 -8.32 -6.06
CA GLY A 40 -3.13 -8.27 -7.39
C GLY A 40 -2.00 -9.29 -7.50
N ASN A 41 -0.75 -8.86 -7.35
CA ASN A 41 0.45 -9.71 -7.39
C ASN A 41 0.29 -10.99 -6.56
N VAL A 42 -0.25 -10.83 -5.35
CA VAL A 42 -0.66 -11.91 -4.45
C VAL A 42 -2.05 -11.60 -3.86
N PRO A 43 -2.74 -12.57 -3.22
CA PRO A 43 -4.01 -12.30 -2.55
C PRO A 43 -3.90 -11.21 -1.46
N LEU A 44 -5.00 -10.50 -1.22
CA LEU A 44 -5.06 -9.38 -0.26
C LEU A 44 -4.45 -9.68 1.12
N PRO A 45 -4.64 -10.86 1.74
CA PRO A 45 -4.01 -11.17 3.03
C PRO A 45 -2.49 -11.08 3.03
N LEU A 46 -1.86 -11.35 1.87
CA LEU A 46 -0.42 -11.23 1.69
C LEU A 46 -0.01 -9.80 1.33
N THR A 47 -0.74 -9.11 0.44
CA THR A 47 -0.39 -7.72 0.08
C THR A 47 -0.47 -6.77 1.28
N GLN A 48 -1.52 -6.88 2.11
CA GLN A 48 -1.64 -6.09 3.35
C GLN A 48 -0.55 -6.43 4.38
N ARG A 49 -0.05 -7.67 4.38
CA ARG A 49 1.04 -8.12 5.26
C ARG A 49 2.36 -7.54 4.77
N ASN A 50 2.62 -7.64 3.48
CA ASN A 50 3.83 -7.15 2.83
C ASN A 50 3.96 -5.62 2.96
N ALA A 51 2.87 -4.87 2.74
CA ALA A 51 2.85 -3.42 2.95
C ALA A 51 3.34 -3.04 4.36
N ARG A 52 2.82 -3.72 5.40
CA ARG A 52 3.22 -3.49 6.79
C ARG A 52 4.68 -3.87 7.04
N ILE A 53 5.13 -5.02 6.53
CA ILE A 53 6.54 -5.43 6.63
C ILE A 53 7.46 -4.34 6.05
N VAL A 54 7.13 -3.82 4.87
CA VAL A 54 7.95 -2.80 4.22
C VAL A 54 7.97 -1.50 5.03
N CYS A 55 6.83 -1.06 5.57
CA CYS A 55 6.76 0.11 6.46
C CYS A 55 7.61 -0.07 7.73
N GLU A 56 7.55 -1.24 8.38
CA GLU A 56 8.35 -1.51 9.58
C GLU A 56 9.85 -1.61 9.29
N LEU A 57 10.23 -2.28 8.20
CA LEU A 57 11.63 -2.37 7.77
C LEU A 57 12.21 -0.99 7.45
N ALA A 58 11.37 -0.07 6.96
CA ALA A 58 11.74 1.32 6.74
C ALA A 58 11.83 2.15 8.04
N GLY A 59 11.44 1.60 9.19
CA GLY A 59 11.38 2.34 10.46
C GLY A 59 10.13 3.22 10.61
N HIS A 60 9.09 3.00 9.81
CA HIS A 60 7.89 3.82 9.72
C HIS A 60 6.61 3.06 10.13
N ALA A 61 6.66 2.40 11.28
CA ALA A 61 5.51 1.67 11.85
C ALA A 61 4.34 2.61 12.25
N ASP A 62 4.54 3.92 12.22
CA ASP A 62 3.53 4.96 12.47
C ASP A 62 2.60 5.20 11.27
N ILE A 63 3.00 4.79 10.06
CA ILE A 63 2.21 5.02 8.85
C ILE A 63 1.05 4.02 8.79
N PRO A 64 -0.20 4.49 8.68
CA PRO A 64 -1.35 3.60 8.71
C PRO A 64 -1.45 2.77 7.42
N VAL A 65 -1.66 1.46 7.58
CA VAL A 65 -1.89 0.53 6.47
C VAL A 65 -3.33 0.00 6.54
N PHE A 66 -4.07 0.11 5.44
CA PHE A 66 -5.46 -0.35 5.33
C PHE A 66 -5.61 -1.42 4.25
N ALA A 67 -6.46 -2.42 4.51
CA ALA A 67 -6.85 -3.40 3.52
C ALA A 67 -8.01 -2.88 2.67
N GLY A 68 -7.90 -3.05 1.35
CA GLY A 68 -8.93 -2.69 0.39
C GLY A 68 -9.58 -3.91 -0.25
N SER A 69 -9.78 -3.82 -1.56
CA SER A 69 -10.52 -4.81 -2.34
C SER A 69 -9.74 -6.11 -2.51
N ASP A 70 -10.41 -7.24 -2.22
CA ASP A 70 -9.83 -8.58 -2.30
C ASP A 70 -9.91 -9.23 -3.69
N ARG A 71 -10.57 -8.55 -4.65
CA ARG A 71 -10.77 -9.03 -6.03
C ARG A 71 -11.07 -7.87 -6.98
N PRO A 72 -10.89 -8.06 -8.30
CA PRO A 72 -11.32 -7.08 -9.30
C PRO A 72 -12.85 -6.85 -9.31
N LEU A 73 -13.29 -5.69 -9.78
CA LEU A 73 -14.72 -5.32 -9.83
C LEU A 73 -15.60 -6.31 -10.63
N SER A 74 -15.08 -6.80 -11.76
CA SER A 74 -15.91 -7.56 -12.73
C SER A 74 -15.21 -8.79 -13.31
N ARG A 75 -14.03 -9.16 -12.81
CA ARG A 75 -13.23 -10.28 -13.33
C ARG A 75 -12.73 -11.16 -12.18
N PRO A 76 -12.46 -12.46 -12.42
CA PRO A 76 -11.79 -13.28 -11.42
C PRO A 76 -10.41 -12.71 -11.11
N LEU A 77 -9.97 -12.85 -9.86
CA LEU A 77 -8.61 -12.53 -9.46
C LEU A 77 -7.64 -13.50 -10.15
N VAL A 78 -6.60 -12.94 -10.77
CA VAL A 78 -5.47 -13.69 -11.30
C VAL A 78 -4.23 -13.11 -10.63
N THR A 79 -3.46 -13.95 -9.94
CA THR A 79 -2.27 -13.52 -9.20
C THR A 79 -0.99 -13.74 -10.01
N ALA A 80 0.07 -13.02 -9.65
CA ALA A 80 1.39 -13.09 -10.26
C ALA A 80 2.41 -13.83 -9.36
N GLU A 81 1.96 -14.82 -8.59
CA GLU A 81 2.81 -15.63 -7.68
C GLU A 81 4.01 -16.27 -8.39
N HIS A 82 3.90 -16.56 -9.69
CA HIS A 82 5.00 -17.06 -10.52
C HIS A 82 6.12 -16.05 -10.77
N VAL A 83 5.85 -14.74 -10.62
CA VAL A 83 6.82 -13.65 -10.81
C VAL A 83 7.36 -13.18 -9.46
N HIS A 84 6.48 -12.96 -8.48
CA HIS A 84 6.85 -12.36 -7.18
C HIS A 84 7.05 -13.40 -6.06
N GLY A 85 6.87 -14.67 -6.37
CA GLY A 85 6.95 -15.76 -5.41
C GLY A 85 5.69 -15.93 -4.57
N LYS A 86 5.68 -16.95 -3.70
CA LYS A 86 4.49 -17.36 -2.94
C LYS A 86 4.05 -16.32 -1.92
N THR A 87 4.99 -15.53 -1.41
CA THR A 87 4.69 -14.47 -0.44
C THR A 87 4.51 -13.10 -1.10
N GLY A 88 4.95 -12.93 -2.35
CA GLY A 88 5.06 -11.62 -3.02
C GLY A 88 6.40 -10.89 -2.78
N LEU A 89 7.11 -11.27 -1.70
CA LEU A 89 8.43 -10.76 -1.33
C LEU A 89 9.46 -11.90 -1.16
N ASP A 90 9.35 -12.93 -1.99
CA ASP A 90 10.25 -14.09 -1.90
C ASP A 90 11.71 -13.67 -2.14
N GLY A 91 12.63 -14.36 -1.46
CA GLY A 91 14.07 -14.09 -1.46
C GLY A 91 14.61 -14.06 -0.03
N PRO A 92 14.46 -12.94 0.69
CA PRO A 92 14.82 -12.85 2.10
C PRO A 92 13.76 -13.47 3.03
N THR A 93 14.20 -13.99 4.18
CA THR A 93 13.28 -14.31 5.28
C THR A 93 12.88 -13.02 5.98
N LEU A 94 11.63 -12.61 5.83
CA LEU A 94 11.08 -11.40 6.45
C LEU A 94 10.23 -11.77 7.67
N PRO A 95 10.40 -11.08 8.81
CA PRO A 95 9.54 -11.30 9.97
C PRO A 95 8.09 -10.92 9.66
N ASP A 96 7.16 -11.48 10.41
CA ASP A 96 5.78 -10.98 10.40
C ASP A 96 5.73 -9.57 11.00
N PRO A 97 4.86 -8.68 10.48
CA PRO A 97 4.79 -7.31 10.95
C PRO A 97 4.13 -7.24 12.33
N GLU A 98 4.70 -6.45 13.24
CA GLU A 98 4.13 -6.21 14.57
C GLU A 98 3.01 -5.15 14.55
N MET A 99 3.13 -4.16 13.65
CA MET A 99 2.21 -3.05 13.50
C MET A 99 0.82 -3.58 13.11
N PRO A 100 -0.25 -3.07 13.73
CA PRO A 100 -1.58 -3.53 13.41
C PRO A 100 -1.97 -3.08 12.00
N LEU A 101 -2.72 -3.95 11.31
CA LEU A 101 -3.56 -3.47 10.22
C LEU A 101 -4.61 -2.52 10.79
N GLN A 102 -4.82 -1.38 10.14
CA GLN A 102 -5.84 -0.44 10.58
C GLN A 102 -7.24 -1.00 10.37
N LYS A 103 -8.16 -0.58 11.25
CA LYS A 103 -9.59 -0.93 11.11
C LYS A 103 -10.22 -0.08 10.01
N GLY A 104 -11.20 -0.65 9.31
CA GLY A 104 -11.89 0.00 8.19
C GLY A 104 -11.34 -0.42 6.84
N HIS A 105 -12.02 0.01 5.77
CA HIS A 105 -11.65 -0.33 4.40
C HIS A 105 -10.78 0.77 3.78
N ALA A 106 -9.83 0.40 2.92
CA ALA A 106 -8.95 1.33 2.22
C ALA A 106 -9.71 2.45 1.48
N VAL A 107 -10.84 2.11 0.85
CA VAL A 107 -11.69 3.08 0.14
C VAL A 107 -12.25 4.14 1.09
N ASP A 108 -12.70 3.75 2.29
CA ASP A 108 -13.19 4.68 3.29
C ASP A 108 -12.05 5.62 3.75
N PHE A 109 -10.86 5.06 4.00
CA PHE A 109 -9.68 5.85 4.34
C PHE A 109 -9.32 6.86 3.24
N ILE A 110 -9.32 6.46 1.97
CA ILE A 110 -9.06 7.36 0.84
C ILE A 110 -10.10 8.47 0.82
N VAL A 111 -11.39 8.14 0.85
CA VAL A 111 -12.49 9.12 0.79
C VAL A 111 -12.45 10.09 1.97
N ASP A 112 -12.27 9.59 3.20
CA ASP A 112 -12.24 10.41 4.40
C ASP A 112 -11.01 11.32 4.43
N THR A 113 -9.85 10.83 4.00
CA THR A 113 -8.62 11.63 3.90
C THR A 113 -8.79 12.74 2.86
N LEU A 114 -9.32 12.43 1.68
CA LEU A 114 -9.56 13.43 0.62
C LEU A 114 -10.60 14.48 1.00
N ARG A 115 -11.60 14.12 1.83
CA ARG A 115 -12.60 15.06 2.37
C ARG A 115 -12.06 15.96 3.46
N LYS A 116 -11.11 15.45 4.25
CA LYS A 116 -10.49 16.18 5.37
C LYS A 116 -9.42 17.16 4.88
N GLU A 117 -8.65 16.78 3.87
CA GLU A 117 -7.57 17.59 3.32
C GLU A 117 -8.08 18.67 2.35
N PRO A 118 -7.37 19.80 2.18
CA PRO A 118 -7.79 20.82 1.23
C PRO A 118 -7.82 20.27 -0.21
N ALA A 119 -8.78 20.73 -1.01
CA ALA A 119 -8.94 20.27 -2.39
C ALA A 119 -7.64 20.43 -3.21
N GLY A 120 -7.27 19.40 -3.97
CA GLY A 120 -6.09 19.40 -4.84
C GLY A 120 -4.74 19.26 -4.13
N THR A 121 -4.71 18.87 -2.85
CA THR A 121 -3.45 18.76 -2.06
C THR A 121 -2.93 17.34 -1.85
N VAL A 122 -3.77 16.33 -2.02
CA VAL A 122 -3.40 14.92 -1.88
C VAL A 122 -3.25 14.29 -3.26
N THR A 123 -2.11 13.65 -3.51
CA THR A 123 -1.85 12.87 -4.72
C THR A 123 -2.07 11.39 -4.41
N LEU A 124 -2.94 10.73 -5.18
CA LEU A 124 -3.03 9.26 -5.16
C LEU A 124 -1.93 8.68 -6.03
N VAL A 125 -1.20 7.70 -5.51
CA VAL A 125 -0.13 6.97 -6.20
C VAL A 125 -0.53 5.49 -6.28
N PRO A 126 -1.44 5.13 -7.20
CA PRO A 126 -1.78 3.73 -7.41
C PRO A 126 -0.69 3.05 -8.24
N ILE A 127 -0.07 2.04 -7.63
CA ILE A 127 0.96 1.19 -8.23
C ILE A 127 0.51 -0.28 -8.34
N GLY A 128 -0.70 -0.60 -7.87
CA GLY A 128 -1.38 -1.87 -8.11
C GLY A 128 -2.66 -1.76 -8.98
N PRO A 129 -3.50 -2.81 -9.01
CA PRO A 129 -4.81 -2.75 -9.64
C PRO A 129 -5.68 -1.60 -9.11
N LEU A 130 -6.27 -0.81 -10.00
CA LEU A 130 -7.05 0.41 -9.68
C LEU A 130 -8.39 0.17 -8.96
N THR A 131 -8.63 -1.03 -8.41
CA THR A 131 -9.93 -1.43 -7.85
C THR A 131 -10.36 -0.56 -6.67
N ASN A 132 -9.42 -0.12 -5.82
CA ASN A 132 -9.73 0.79 -4.71
C ASN A 132 -9.98 2.23 -5.18
N VAL A 133 -9.43 2.61 -6.34
CA VAL A 133 -9.49 3.99 -6.87
C VAL A 133 -10.71 4.21 -7.76
N ALA A 134 -11.20 3.15 -8.43
CA ALA A 134 -12.34 3.18 -9.35
C ALA A 134 -13.68 3.39 -8.65
#